data_AF-A0A352KQJ7-F1
#
_entry.id   AF-A0A352KQJ7-F1
#
_cell.length_a   1.000
_cell.length_b   1.000
_cell.length_c   1.000
_cell.angle_alpha   90.00
_cell.angle_beta   90.00
_cell.angle_gamma   90.00
#
_symmetry.space_group_name_H-M   'P 1'
#
loop_
_entity.id
_entity.type
_entity.pdbx_description
1 polymer ?
#
loop_
_entity_poly.entity_id
_entity_poly.type
_entity_poly.pdbx_seq_one_letter_code
_entity_poly.pdbx_strand_id
1 'polypeptide(L)'
;RIFQNVTSLEFSGIEIEWQQIVLPRLVFEGSISVQQNENESGVKDLQLVPNEMAKFGVRYTSLTGASIGIFDVYTNAPTAREKLFPTTLIVNSEPKAIHDLSISVKMPIKHAALSSAKAESFLQFNAENILESEAITFPDLV
;
A
#
# COMPACT_ATOMS: atom_id res chain seq x y z
N ARG A 1 3.49 9.90 -30.95
CA ARG A 1 2.46 9.93 -29.89
C ARG A 1 1.71 11.25 -30.00
N ILE A 2 0.38 11.23 -30.10
CA ILE A 2 -0.45 12.43 -30.05
C ILE A 2 -0.90 12.57 -28.60
N PHE A 3 -0.58 13.69 -27.96
CA PHE A 3 -1.08 14.00 -26.63
C PHE A 3 -2.46 14.64 -26.79
N GLN A 4 -3.46 14.08 -26.13
CA GLN A 4 -4.82 14.60 -26.13
C GLN A 4 -5.07 15.21 -24.75
N ASN A 5 -5.39 16.49 -24.71
CA ASN A 5 -5.80 17.12 -23.47
C ASN A 5 -7.19 16.58 -23.12
N VAL A 6 -7.31 15.95 -21.95
CA VAL A 6 -8.60 15.67 -21.34
C VAL A 6 -8.99 16.92 -20.55
N THR A 7 -10.11 17.54 -20.93
CA THR A 7 -10.57 18.83 -20.39
C THR A 7 -11.06 18.72 -18.94
N SER A 8 -11.58 17.56 -18.54
CA SER A 8 -11.90 17.24 -17.15
C SER A 8 -11.79 15.74 -16.85
N LEU A 9 -11.37 15.44 -15.62
CA LEU A 9 -11.39 14.10 -15.05
C LEU A 9 -12.03 14.22 -13.67
N GLU A 10 -13.20 13.62 -13.49
CA GLU A 10 -13.94 13.62 -12.24
C GLU A 10 -13.61 12.37 -11.45
N PHE A 11 -13.57 12.52 -10.12
CA PHE A 11 -13.26 11.45 -9.19
C PHE A 11 -14.38 11.31 -8.18
N SER A 12 -14.78 10.08 -7.91
CA SER A 12 -15.74 9.77 -6.86
C SER A 12 -15.31 8.51 -6.14
N GLY A 13 -15.58 8.42 -4.85
CA GLY A 13 -15.12 7.29 -4.07
C GLY A 13 -15.52 7.37 -2.61
N ILE A 14 -15.21 6.30 -1.89
CA ILE A 14 -15.37 6.19 -0.44
C ILE A 14 -14.05 5.70 0.11
N GLU A 15 -13.65 6.30 1.22
CA GLU A 15 -12.52 5.86 2.03
C GLU A 15 -12.99 5.68 3.47
N ILE A 16 -12.59 4.56 4.06
CA ILE A 16 -12.84 4.24 5.46
C ILE A 16 -11.49 3.94 6.09
N GLU A 17 -11.16 4.66 7.16
CA GLU A 17 -9.98 4.40 7.97
C GLU A 17 -10.41 4.05 9.39
N TRP A 18 -9.69 3.12 10.02
CA TRP A 18 -9.97 2.76 11.41
C TRP A 18 -8.70 2.39 12.18
N GLN A 19 -8.82 2.53 13.49
CA GLN A 19 -7.86 2.02 14.46
C GLN A 19 -8.62 1.56 15.70
N GLN A 20 -8.28 0.37 16.20
CA GLN A 20 -8.92 -0.23 17.37
C GLN A 20 -7.88 -0.83 18.30
N ILE A 21 -7.90 -0.38 19.56
CA ILE A 21 -7.16 -0.99 20.66
C ILE A 21 -8.00 -2.16 21.19
N VAL A 22 -7.66 -3.39 20.80
CA VAL A 22 -8.42 -4.60 21.20
C VAL A 22 -7.99 -5.06 22.59
N LEU A 23 -6.71 -4.92 22.92
CA LEU A 23 -6.14 -5.08 24.26
C LEU A 23 -5.17 -3.92 24.52
N PRO A 24 -4.79 -3.60 25.77
CA PRO A 24 -3.88 -2.48 26.07
C PRO A 24 -2.53 -2.48 25.33
N ARG A 25 -2.19 -3.59 24.66
CA ARG A 25 -0.94 -3.86 23.96
C ARG A 25 -1.13 -4.38 22.54
N LEU A 26 -2.37 -4.51 22.07
CA LEU A 26 -2.71 -5.06 20.76
C LEU A 26 -3.60 -4.07 20.03
N VAL A 27 -3.07 -3.51 18.96
CA VAL A 27 -3.75 -2.52 18.12
C VAL A 27 -3.95 -3.11 16.74
N PHE A 28 -5.17 -2.99 16.24
CA PHE A 28 -5.50 -3.23 14.84
C PHE A 28 -5.74 -1.89 14.17
N GLU A 29 -5.31 -1.76 12.92
CA GLU A 29 -5.57 -0.57 12.12
C GLU A 29 -5.72 -0.94 10.65
N GLY A 30 -6.31 -0.06 9.88
CA GLY A 30 -6.44 -0.29 8.46
C GLY A 30 -7.18 0.82 7.74
N SER A 31 -7.23 0.67 6.43
CA SER A 31 -8.06 1.49 5.57
C SER A 31 -8.56 0.68 4.38
N ILE A 32 -9.70 1.08 3.84
CA ILE A 32 -10.24 0.57 2.57
C ILE A 32 -10.63 1.79 1.75
N SER A 33 -10.16 1.85 0.51
CA SER A 33 -10.56 2.87 -0.45
C SER A 33 -11.06 2.25 -1.73
N VAL A 34 -12.15 2.81 -2.24
CA VAL A 34 -12.71 2.52 -3.57
C VAL A 34 -12.91 3.84 -4.27
N GLN A 35 -12.27 4.02 -5.41
CA GLN A 35 -12.33 5.23 -6.22
C GLN A 35 -12.66 4.87 -7.67
N GLN A 36 -13.47 5.69 -8.30
CA GLN A 36 -13.74 5.67 -9.73
C GLN A 36 -13.37 7.02 -10.31
N ASN A 37 -12.96 7.02 -11.58
CA ASN A 37 -12.72 8.24 -12.33
C ASN A 37 -13.41 8.18 -13.69
N GLU A 38 -13.87 9.32 -14.17
CA GLU A 38 -14.65 9.45 -15.41
C GLU A 38 -14.28 10.76 -16.12
N ASN A 39 -14.15 10.74 -17.44
CA ASN A 39 -13.99 11.96 -18.23
C ASN A 39 -15.34 12.51 -18.72
N GLU A 40 -15.31 13.70 -19.32
CA GLU A 40 -16.50 14.34 -19.94
C GLU A 40 -17.23 13.51 -21.01
N SER A 41 -16.55 12.51 -21.60
CA SER A 41 -17.14 11.60 -22.59
C SER A 41 -17.78 10.35 -21.95
N GLY A 42 -17.80 10.28 -20.62
CA GLY A 42 -18.33 9.17 -19.85
C GLY A 42 -17.41 7.94 -19.78
N VAL A 43 -16.14 8.08 -20.16
CA VAL A 43 -15.17 6.98 -20.16
C VAL A 43 -14.58 6.84 -18.76
N LYS A 44 -14.72 5.66 -18.19
CA LYS A 44 -14.30 5.33 -16.82
C LYS A 44 -12.92 4.69 -16.73
N ASP A 45 -12.31 4.78 -15.56
CA ASP A 45 -11.05 4.11 -15.16
C ASP A 45 -9.86 4.51 -16.04
N LEU A 46 -9.75 5.79 -16.36
CA LEU A 46 -8.73 6.36 -17.24
C LEU A 46 -7.33 6.49 -16.62
N GLN A 47 -7.12 5.92 -15.43
CA GLN A 47 -5.87 5.99 -14.70
C GLN A 47 -5.15 4.65 -14.68
N LEU A 48 -3.82 4.72 -14.56
CA LEU A 48 -2.97 3.56 -14.30
C LEU A 48 -2.92 3.19 -12.81
N VAL A 49 -3.59 3.95 -11.96
CA VAL A 49 -3.68 3.69 -10.53
C VAL A 49 -4.87 2.78 -10.29
N PRO A 50 -4.72 1.72 -9.46
CA PRO A 50 -5.83 0.87 -9.07
C PRO A 50 -6.95 1.62 -8.39
N ASN A 51 -8.18 1.21 -8.69
CA ASN A 51 -9.40 1.80 -8.13
C ASN A 51 -9.66 1.36 -6.68
N GLU A 52 -9.07 0.25 -6.24
CA GLU A 52 -9.35 -0.38 -4.96
C GLU A 52 -8.06 -0.68 -4.23
N MET A 53 -8.01 -0.28 -2.95
CA MET A 53 -6.90 -0.56 -2.05
C MET A 53 -7.44 -0.91 -0.68
N ALA A 54 -6.78 -1.87 -0.02
CA ALA A 54 -7.02 -2.17 1.38
C ALA A 54 -5.68 -2.27 2.12
N LYS A 55 -5.62 -1.67 3.31
CA LYS A 55 -4.48 -1.73 4.20
C LYS A 55 -4.93 -2.33 5.50
N PHE A 56 -4.17 -3.27 6.02
CA PHE A 56 -4.43 -3.87 7.32
C PHE A 56 -3.14 -3.99 8.12
N GLY A 57 -3.20 -3.60 9.38
CA GLY A 57 -2.08 -3.61 10.30
C GLY A 57 -2.47 -4.19 11.64
N VAL A 58 -1.58 -4.98 12.22
CA VAL A 58 -1.65 -5.40 13.61
C VAL A 58 -0.33 -5.09 14.29
N ARG A 59 -0.40 -4.47 15.47
CA ARG A 59 0.76 -4.13 16.29
C ARG A 59 0.59 -4.67 17.69
N TYR A 60 1.63 -5.33 18.19
CA TYR A 60 1.72 -5.78 19.56
C TYR A 60 2.94 -5.19 20.27
N THR A 61 2.75 -4.65 21.47
CA THR A 61 3.84 -4.15 22.32
C THR A 61 3.88 -4.90 23.64
N SER A 62 4.96 -5.63 23.90
CA SER A 62 5.14 -6.39 25.14
C SER A 62 5.33 -5.51 26.38
N LEU A 63 5.25 -6.11 27.57
CA LEU A 63 5.59 -5.48 28.85
C LEU A 63 6.99 -4.88 28.90
N THR A 64 7.93 -5.48 28.17
CA THR A 64 9.33 -5.08 28.17
C THR A 64 9.61 -3.90 27.25
N GLY A 65 8.61 -3.45 26.49
CA GLY A 65 8.73 -2.39 25.48
C GLY A 65 9.12 -2.90 24.09
N ALA A 66 9.43 -4.20 23.92
CA ALA A 66 9.60 -4.78 22.60
C ALA A 66 8.26 -4.83 21.85
N SER A 67 8.26 -4.48 20.56
CA SER A 67 7.06 -4.46 19.73
C SER A 67 7.27 -5.16 18.39
N ILE A 68 6.20 -5.78 17.89
CA ILE A 68 6.10 -6.36 16.55
C ILE A 68 4.90 -5.75 15.82
N GLY A 69 5.06 -5.45 14.55
CA GLY A 69 4.01 -5.02 13.64
C GLY A 69 4.00 -5.88 12.39
N ILE A 70 2.81 -6.25 11.93
CA ILE A 70 2.59 -6.93 10.64
C ILE A 70 1.59 -6.07 9.86
N PHE A 71 1.92 -5.77 8.61
CA PHE A 71 1.15 -4.88 7.75
C PHE A 71 1.00 -5.52 6.39
N ASP A 72 -0.22 -5.58 5.87
CA ASP A 72 -0.51 -5.99 4.50
C ASP A 72 -1.16 -4.84 3.75
N VAL A 73 -0.65 -4.56 2.56
CA VAL A 73 -1.26 -3.62 1.61
C VAL A 73 -1.71 -4.40 0.39
N TYR A 74 -3.01 -4.59 0.28
CA TYR A 74 -3.65 -5.08 -0.92
C TYR A 74 -3.92 -3.92 -1.88
N THR A 75 -3.51 -4.11 -3.13
CA THR A 75 -3.88 -3.21 -4.22
C THR A 75 -4.44 -4.04 -5.37
N ASN A 76 -5.63 -3.69 -5.87
CA ASN A 76 -6.22 -4.40 -7.01
C ASN A 76 -5.40 -4.16 -8.30
N ALA A 77 -5.68 -4.94 -9.34
CA ALA A 77 -5.08 -4.74 -10.64
C ALA A 77 -5.39 -3.31 -11.16
N PRO A 78 -4.40 -2.56 -11.66
CA PRO A 78 -4.63 -1.29 -12.33
C PRO A 78 -5.38 -1.49 -13.64
N THR A 79 -6.00 -0.42 -14.15
CA THR A 79 -6.67 -0.48 -15.46
C THR A 79 -5.71 -0.98 -16.54
N ALA A 80 -6.20 -1.95 -17.31
CA ALA A 80 -5.55 -2.47 -18.50
C ALA A 80 -5.17 -1.31 -19.46
N ARG A 81 -3.90 -1.26 -19.87
CA ARG A 81 -3.35 -0.15 -20.67
C ARG A 81 -3.97 -0.07 -22.06
N GLU A 82 -4.49 -1.18 -22.57
CA GLU A 82 -5.22 -1.30 -23.83
C GLU A 82 -6.49 -0.44 -23.83
N LYS A 83 -7.12 -0.26 -22.66
CA LYS A 83 -8.29 0.62 -22.50
C LYS A 83 -7.91 2.08 -22.73
N LEU A 84 -6.69 2.46 -22.34
CA LEU A 84 -6.17 3.82 -22.47
C LEU A 84 -5.51 4.05 -23.85
N PHE A 85 -4.95 3.01 -24.44
CA PHE A 85 -4.17 3.07 -25.67
C PHE A 85 -4.51 1.90 -26.62
N PRO A 86 -5.72 1.87 -27.21
CA PRO A 86 -6.26 0.71 -27.93
C PRO A 86 -5.50 0.36 -29.22
N THR A 87 -4.66 1.26 -29.73
CA THR A 87 -3.86 1.04 -30.95
C THR A 87 -2.47 0.48 -30.68
N THR A 88 -2.15 0.14 -29.42
CA THR A 88 -0.80 -0.26 -29.03
C THR A 88 -0.67 -1.77 -28.90
N LEU A 89 0.49 -2.31 -29.28
CA LEU A 89 0.77 -3.74 -29.15
C LEU A 89 1.13 -4.08 -27.70
N ILE A 90 0.46 -5.09 -27.15
CA ILE A 90 0.71 -5.61 -25.80
C ILE A 90 1.93 -6.52 -25.85
N VAL A 91 2.98 -6.20 -25.09
CA VAL A 91 4.20 -7.02 -25.03
C VAL A 91 4.47 -7.66 -23.66
N ASN A 92 3.83 -7.20 -22.59
CA ASN A 92 3.89 -7.88 -21.27
C ASN A 92 2.51 -8.40 -20.86
N SER A 93 2.48 -9.31 -19.89
CA SER A 93 1.24 -9.81 -19.27
C SER A 93 0.42 -8.71 -18.61
N GLU A 94 -0.89 -8.94 -18.51
CA GLU A 94 -1.81 -8.06 -17.79
C GLU A 94 -1.37 -7.90 -16.31
N PRO A 95 -1.53 -6.69 -15.75
CA PRO A 95 -1.16 -6.44 -14.37
C PRO A 95 -2.13 -7.16 -13.42
N LYS A 96 -1.61 -7.71 -12.33
CA LYS A 96 -2.39 -8.45 -11.33
C LYS A 96 -2.56 -7.63 -10.06
N ALA A 97 -3.55 -8.00 -9.25
CA ALA A 97 -3.63 -7.53 -7.88
C ALA A 97 -2.42 -8.01 -7.07
N ILE A 98 -1.99 -7.21 -6.11
CA ILE A 98 -0.79 -7.45 -5.30
C ILE A 98 -1.10 -7.36 -3.80
N HIS A 99 -0.34 -8.14 -3.01
CA HIS A 99 -0.23 -8.01 -1.57
C HIS A 99 1.22 -7.66 -1.22
N ASP A 100 1.41 -6.50 -0.59
CA ASP A 100 2.69 -6.09 -0.03
C ASP A 100 2.66 -6.29 1.50
N LEU A 101 3.16 -7.45 1.92
CA LEU A 101 3.25 -7.83 3.32
C LEU A 101 4.59 -7.40 3.91
N SER A 102 4.52 -6.70 5.04
CA SER A 102 5.66 -6.14 5.75
C SER A 102 5.62 -6.52 7.23
N ILE A 103 6.80 -6.72 7.81
CA ILE A 103 6.98 -6.99 9.24
C ILE A 103 8.00 -6.00 9.81
N SER A 104 7.68 -5.45 10.97
CA SER A 104 8.57 -4.58 11.73
C SER A 104 8.74 -5.10 13.15
N VAL A 105 9.98 -5.20 13.63
CA VAL A 105 10.29 -5.60 15.01
C VAL A 105 11.18 -4.55 15.63
N LYS A 106 10.79 -4.03 16.80
CA LYS A 106 11.54 -3.05 17.58
C LYS A 106 11.81 -3.60 18.98
N MET A 107 13.07 -3.52 19.42
CA MET A 107 13.51 -4.04 20.71
C MET A 107 14.28 -2.97 21.48
N PRO A 108 13.84 -2.57 22.69
CA PRO A 108 14.60 -1.65 23.52
C PRO A 108 15.89 -2.31 24.00
N ILE A 109 17.00 -1.58 23.97
CA ILE A 109 18.30 -2.02 24.49
C ILE A 109 18.48 -1.37 25.86
N LYS A 110 18.63 -2.19 26.90
CA LYS A 110 19.02 -1.71 28.23
C LYS A 110 20.55 -1.82 28.35
N HIS A 111 21.25 -0.70 28.39
CA HIS A 111 22.70 -0.70 28.57
C HIS A 111 23.08 -0.03 29.89
N ALA A 112 23.77 -0.76 30.78
CA ALA A 112 24.17 -0.26 32.09
C ALA A 112 25.18 0.91 32.01
N ALA A 113 26.01 0.97 30.96
CA ALA A 113 27.01 2.03 30.80
C ALA A 113 26.48 3.34 30.16
N LEU A 114 25.25 3.34 29.64
CA LEU A 114 24.59 4.52 29.05
C LEU A 114 23.50 5.09 29.96
N SER A 115 23.40 4.59 31.20
CA SER A 115 22.33 4.92 32.16
C SER A 115 22.30 6.38 32.62
N SER A 116 23.30 7.19 32.26
CA SER A 116 23.34 8.63 32.54
C SER A 116 22.63 9.47 31.48
N ALA A 117 22.38 8.93 30.29
CA ALA A 117 21.61 9.60 29.25
C ALA A 117 20.15 9.16 29.33
N LYS A 118 19.21 10.11 29.40
CA LYS A 118 17.74 9.89 29.30
C LYS A 118 17.30 9.33 27.93
N ALA A 119 18.23 8.85 27.12
CA ALA A 119 17.98 8.40 25.76
C ALA A 119 17.61 6.91 25.77
N GLU A 120 16.37 6.60 25.39
CA GLU A 120 15.97 5.23 25.10
C GLU A 120 16.65 4.77 23.81
N SER A 121 17.43 3.69 23.90
CA SER A 121 18.06 3.05 22.74
C SER A 121 17.23 1.84 22.30
N PHE A 122 17.14 1.59 21.00
CA PHE A 122 16.46 0.42 20.46
C PHE A 122 17.14 -0.11 19.20
N LEU A 123 16.95 -1.40 18.92
CA LEU A 123 17.18 -2.00 17.61
C LEU A 123 15.85 -2.10 16.88
N GLN A 124 15.85 -1.86 15.58
CA GLN A 124 14.68 -2.07 14.73
C GLN A 124 15.07 -2.83 13.47
N PHE A 125 14.26 -3.83 13.14
CA PHE A 125 14.35 -4.63 11.93
C PHE A 125 13.05 -4.45 11.14
N ASN A 126 13.17 -4.19 9.84
CA ASN A 126 12.04 -4.11 8.93
C ASN A 126 12.30 -5.06 7.76
N ALA A 127 11.27 -5.81 7.38
CA ALA A 127 11.25 -6.61 6.17
C ALA A 127 9.99 -6.23 5.40
N GLU A 128 10.16 -5.82 4.14
CA GLU A 128 9.11 -5.32 3.26
C GLU A 128 8.96 -6.26 2.07
N ASN A 129 7.76 -6.31 1.48
CA ASN A 129 7.41 -7.23 0.38
C ASN A 129 7.86 -8.69 0.64
N ILE A 130 7.59 -9.22 1.84
CA ILE A 130 8.11 -10.54 2.25
C ILE A 130 7.49 -11.71 1.50
N LEU A 131 6.38 -11.48 0.80
CA LEU A 131 5.75 -12.47 -0.07
C LEU A 131 6.44 -12.57 -1.43
N GLU A 132 7.44 -11.73 -1.70
CA GLU A 132 8.08 -11.60 -3.01
C GLU A 132 7.03 -11.46 -4.11
N SER A 133 6.01 -10.64 -3.86
CA SER A 133 5.02 -10.35 -4.89
C SER A 133 5.77 -9.84 -6.12
N GLU A 134 5.50 -10.46 -7.28
CA GLU A 134 6.22 -10.18 -8.53
C GLU A 134 6.26 -8.67 -8.78
N ALA A 135 7.34 -8.18 -9.40
CA ALA A 135 7.42 -6.80 -9.84
C ALA A 135 6.12 -6.44 -10.57
N ILE A 136 5.53 -5.27 -10.26
CA ILE A 136 4.34 -4.80 -10.96
C ILE A 136 4.71 -4.65 -12.44
N THR A 137 4.41 -5.66 -13.23
CA THR A 137 4.61 -5.61 -14.67
C THR A 137 3.47 -4.82 -15.26
N PHE A 138 3.76 -3.61 -15.71
CA PHE A 138 2.84 -2.93 -16.60
C PHE A 138 3.11 -3.41 -18.04
N PRO A 139 2.05 -3.60 -18.86
CA PRO A 139 2.20 -3.74 -20.30
C PRO A 139 3.10 -2.63 -20.82
N ASP A 140 4.28 -2.98 -21.33
CA ASP A 140 5.05 -2.00 -22.08
C ASP A 140 4.33 -1.78 -23.41
N LEU A 141 4.37 -0.54 -23.88
CA LEU A 141 3.57 -0.09 -25.01
C LEU A 141 4.52 0.40 -26.11
N VAL A 142 4.66 -0.38 -27.19
CA VAL A 142 5.54 -0.09 -28.33
C VAL A 142 4.75 0.48 -29.49
#